data_AF-A0A1M5UHI3-F1
#
_entry.id   AF-A0A1M5UHI3-F1
#
_cell.length_a   1.000
_cell.length_b   1.000
_cell.length_c   1.000
_cell.angle_alpha   90.00
_cell.angle_beta   90.00
_cell.angle_gamma   90.00
#
_symmetry.space_group_name_H-M   'P 1'
#
loop_
_entity.id
_entity.type
_entity.pdbx_description
1 polymer ?
#
loop_
_entity_poly.entity_id
_entity_poly.type
_entity_poly.pdbx_seq_one_letter_code
_entity_poly.pdbx_strand_id
1 'polypeptide(L)' 'MLINNLEKDIKVKCLDIDITQAELAKRLDKSAQTVNKIVKKGDGLINTTFIDIMEELGFDIELNYIERKK' A
#
# COMPACT_ATOMS: atom_id res chain seq x y z
N MET A 1 -6.92 -13.02 6.67
CA MET A 1 -7.29 -11.79 5.95
C MET A 1 -6.21 -10.73 6.03
N LEU A 2 -6.14 -9.81 5.06
CA LEU A 2 -5.30 -8.61 5.17
C LEU A 2 -6.00 -7.57 6.07
N ILE A 3 -5.40 -7.26 7.21
CA ILE A 3 -5.97 -6.31 8.19
C ILE A 3 -5.80 -4.85 7.73
N ASN A 4 -4.72 -4.55 7.00
CA ASN A 4 -4.39 -3.19 6.60
C ASN A 4 -5.38 -2.60 5.58
N ASN A 5 -5.66 -1.31 5.74
CA ASN A 5 -6.26 -0.50 4.69
C ASN A 5 -5.16 0.21 3.91
N LEU A 6 -4.65 -0.44 2.86
CA LEU A 6 -3.52 0.04 2.06
C LEU A 6 -3.77 1.45 1.47
N GLU A 7 -5.02 1.76 1.10
CA GLU A 7 -5.39 3.09 0.60
C GLU A 7 -5.12 4.16 1.67
N LYS A 8 -5.60 3.91 2.89
CA LYS A 8 -5.44 4.83 4.02
C LYS A 8 -3.97 4.92 4.42
N ASP A 9 -3.26 3.80 4.47
CA ASP A 9 -1.85 3.75 4.88
C ASP A 9 -0.97 4.59 3.94
N ILE A 10 -1.14 4.47 2.62
CA ILE A 10 -0.38 5.28 1.66
C ILE A 10 -0.70 6.77 1.81
N LYS A 11 -1.97 7.13 2.04
CA LYS A 11 -2.37 8.54 2.27
C LYS A 11 -1.73 9.11 3.52
N VAL A 12 -1.75 8.36 4.63
CA VAL A 12 -1.10 8.78 5.88
C VAL A 12 0.40 8.96 5.66
N LYS A 13 1.06 8.03 4.97
CA LYS A 13 2.51 8.14 4.69
C LYS A 13 2.88 9.32 3.79
N CYS A 14 2.01 9.72 2.88
CA CYS A 14 2.21 10.95 2.10
C CYS A 14 2.16 12.19 3.02
N LEU A 15 1.21 12.22 3.96
CA LEU A 15 1.10 13.30 4.95
C LEU A 15 2.30 13.34 5.91
N ASP A 16 2.80 12.18 6.34
CA ASP A 16 3.95 12.08 7.25
C ASP A 16 5.21 12.77 6.69
N ILE A 17 5.37 12.82 5.36
CA ILE A 17 6.51 13.45 4.68
C ILE A 17 6.15 14.72 3.91
N ASP A 18 4.97 15.28 4.19
CA ASP A 18 4.44 16.52 3.62
C ASP A 18 4.44 16.54 2.08
N ILE A 19 3.93 15.46 1.47
CA ILE A 19 3.72 15.39 0.01
C ILE A 19 2.31 14.99 -0.35
N THR A 20 1.91 15.35 -1.56
CA THR A 20 0.69 14.84 -2.19
C THR A 20 0.92 13.53 -2.94
N GLN A 21 -0.15 12.76 -3.18
CA GLN A 21 -0.07 11.58 -4.07
C GLN A 21 0.37 11.94 -5.50
N ALA A 22 0.05 13.15 -5.96
CA ALA A 22 0.47 13.64 -7.28
C ALA A 22 1.99 13.86 -7.32
N GLU A 23 2.58 14.40 -6.26
CA GLU A 23 4.04 14.54 -6.13
C GLU A 23 4.73 13.18 -5.96
N LEU A 24 4.12 12.25 -5.21
CA LEU A 24 4.60 10.87 -5.14
C LEU A 24 4.65 10.24 -6.55
N ALA A 25 3.60 10.42 -7.35
CA ALA A 25 3.56 9.92 -8.73
C ALA A 25 4.68 10.54 -9.59
N LYS A 26 4.91 11.85 -9.48
CA LYS A 26 6.02 12.55 -10.16
C LYS A 26 7.38 11.99 -9.76
N ARG A 27 7.62 11.78 -8.46
CA ARG A 27 8.89 11.22 -7.93
C ARG A 27 9.16 9.80 -8.42
N LEU A 28 8.11 9.03 -8.71
CA LEU A 28 8.20 7.66 -9.23
C LEU A 28 8.26 7.59 -10.76
N ASP A 29 8.24 8.73 -11.47
CA ASP A 29 8.08 8.81 -12.93
C ASP A 29 6.85 8.00 -13.41
N LYS A 30 5.73 8.15 -12.69
CA LYS A 30 4.45 7.51 -12.99
C LYS A 30 3.33 8.54 -13.13
N SER A 31 2.26 8.14 -13.81
CA SER A 31 1.04 8.96 -13.84
C SER A 31 0.32 8.94 -12.49
N ALA A 32 -0.33 10.06 -12.12
CA ALA A 32 -1.18 10.13 -10.95
C ALA A 32 -2.33 9.10 -11.01
N GLN A 33 -2.82 8.77 -12.21
CA GLN A 33 -3.84 7.75 -12.41
C GLN A 33 -3.33 6.34 -12.06
N THR A 34 -2.06 6.04 -12.37
CA THR A 34 -1.41 4.77 -12.01
C THR A 34 -1.29 4.63 -10.50
N VAL A 35 -0.80 5.68 -9.82
CA VAL A 35 -0.70 5.68 -8.35
C VAL A 35 -2.09 5.55 -7.71
N ASN A 36 -3.09 6.29 -8.22
CA ASN A 36 -4.46 6.21 -7.70
C ASN A 36 -5.09 4.83 -7.90
N LYS A 37 -4.81 4.15 -9.03
CA LYS A 37 -5.25 2.77 -9.26
C LYS A 37 -4.64 1.80 -8.24
N ILE A 38 -3.37 1.96 -7.90
CA ILE A 38 -2.67 1.11 -6.91
C ILE A 38 -3.22 1.37 -5.50
N VAL A 39 -3.43 2.64 -5.16
CA VAL A 39 -4.00 3.05 -3.87
C VAL A 39 -5.43 2.49 -3.71
N LYS A 40 -6.25 2.52 -4.76
CA LYS A 40 -7.66 2.08 -4.70
C LYS A 40 -7.88 0.58 -4.90
N LYS A 41 -7.01 -0.11 -5.64
CA LYS A 41 -7.10 -1.55 -5.85
C LYS A 41 -6.21 -2.28 -4.83
N GLY A 42 -6.74 -2.44 -3.61
CA GLY A 42 -6.09 -3.26 -2.58
C GLY A 42 -5.80 -4.69 -3.06
N ASP A 43 -6.68 -5.24 -3.90
CA ASP A 43 -6.67 -6.64 -4.39
C ASP A 43 -5.44 -7.04 -5.25
N GLY A 44 -4.57 -6.09 -5.62
CA GLY A 44 -3.43 -6.38 -6.51
C GLY A 44 -2.06 -6.13 -5.90
N LEU A 45 -1.98 -5.59 -4.69
CA LEU A 45 -0.70 -5.20 -4.08
C LEU A 45 -0.05 -6.38 -3.36
N ILE A 46 -0.86 -7.16 -2.66
CA ILE A 46 -0.50 -8.47 -2.12
C ILE A 46 -1.20 -9.50 -3.01
N ASN A 47 -0.47 -10.54 -3.40
CA ASN A 47 -1.03 -11.62 -4.19
C ASN A 47 -2.18 -12.30 -3.42
N THR A 48 -3.34 -12.46 -4.06
CA THR A 48 -4.52 -13.05 -3.43
C THR A 48 -4.28 -14.49 -2.99
N THR A 49 -3.56 -15.29 -3.78
CA THR A 49 -3.17 -16.66 -3.38
C THR A 49 -2.32 -16.67 -2.12
N PHE A 50 -1.47 -15.67 -1.89
CA PHE A 50 -0.72 -15.55 -0.64
C PHE A 50 -1.65 -15.28 0.56
N ILE A 51 -2.65 -14.42 0.39
CA ILE A 51 -3.67 -14.16 1.42
C ILE A 51 -4.43 -15.45 1.74
N ASP A 52 -4.88 -16.17 0.71
CA ASP A 52 -5.61 -17.44 0.86
C ASP A 52 -4.77 -18.49 1.61
N ILE A 53 -3.47 -18.61 1.30
CA ILE A 53 -2.58 -19.54 2.02
C ILE A 53 -2.47 -19.17 3.51
N MET A 54 -2.30 -17.88 3.84
CA MET A 54 -2.21 -17.46 5.25
C MET A 54 -3.51 -17.71 6.00
N GLU A 55 -4.65 -17.50 5.34
CA GLU A 55 -5.97 -17.79 5.89
C GLU A 55 -6.17 -19.29 6.18
N GLU A 56 -5.81 -20.16 5.23
CA GLU A 56 -5.86 -21.61 5.43
C GLU A 56 -4.91 -22.09 6.56
N LEU A 57 -3.80 -21.39 6.77
CA LEU A 57 -2.89 -21.64 7.90
C LEU A 57 -3.39 -21.05 9.24
N GLY A 58 -4.51 -20.33 9.23
CA GLY A 58 -5.12 -19.73 10.43
C GLY A 58 -4.50 -18.40 10.87
N PHE A 59 -3.87 -17.66 9.95
CA PHE A 59 -3.21 -16.39 10.22
C PHE A 59 -3.85 -15.22 9.47
N ASP A 60 -3.89 -14.08 10.14
CA ASP A 60 -4.12 -12.79 9.51
C ASP A 60 -2.80 -12.12 9.12
N ILE A 61 -2.86 -11.20 8.16
CA ILE A 61 -1.71 -10.46 7.65
C ILE A 61 -1.80 -9.02 8.11
N GLU A 62 -0.73 -8.56 8.76
CA GLU A 62 -0.48 -7.15 9.09
C GLU A 62 0.83 -6.68 8.45
N LEU A 63 0.78 -5.56 7.73
CA LEU A 63 1.93 -4.86 7.18
C LEU A 63 2.31 -3.69 8.07
N ASN A 64 3.60 -3.65 8.42
CA ASN A 64 4.21 -2.59 9.21
C ASN A 64 5.24 -1.82 8.36
N TYR A 65 5.10 -0.49 8.31
CA TYR A 65 5.97 0.39 7.50
C TYR A 65 7.03 1.04 8.39
N ILE A 66 8.29 0.69 8.18
CA ILE A 66 9.41 1.24 8.93
C ILE A 66 10.06 2.35 8.10
N GLU A 67 10.36 3.48 8.73
CA GLU A 67 11.04 4.60 8.08
C GLU A 67 12.41 4.17 7.55
N ARG A 68 12.71 4.51 6.30
CA ARG A 68 13.99 4.18 5.67
C ARG A 68 15.09 5.06 6.26
N LYS A 69 16.02 4.45 7.01
CA LYS A 69 17.26 5.12 7.43
C LYS A 69 18.13 5.40 6.18
N LYS A 70 18.60 6.64 6.07
CA LYS A 70 19.56 7.07 5.03
C LYS A 70 20.99 6.76 5.45
#